data_AF-B9M4B3-F1
#
_entry.id   AF-B9M4B3-F1
#
_cell.length_a   1.000
_cell.length_b   1.000
_cell.length_c   1.000
_cell.angle_alpha   90.00
_cell.angle_beta   90.00
_cell.angle_gamma   90.00
#
_symmetry.space_group_name_H-M   'P 1'
#
loop_
_entity.id
_entity.type
_entity.pdbx_description
1 polymer ?
#
loop_
_entity_poly.entity_id
_entity_poly.type
_entity_poly.pdbx_seq_one_letter_code
_entity_poly.pdbx_strand_id
1 'polypeptide(L)'
;MWKILVFIMFSLWLCPLTVLAQVQCVDADGEAVIVNGDKPSAKAEAISRAKLAAIEQTAGVDVNAQSVVQNLMLVDETINRKIYGLITSFSLLDYQIGDNVVAVKINACVEPAKTRDALSDLALNNAVAVFIPARKISPSGAAGDYQESNLFSEEIIGDLAERGYTVVDVAPTGEVDPRNIETALKSGNFRSLSSMMHQFLTNILLIGNIDLILTKKKGGDMGFGLNTPFHNITARLTYRLVTRDPSGRMVILAAGTEQGKGLAGTMEDAAAKGLQNLSDKLKPVVADKVGRHLKAAAKRVQVKVSGIKDPGENFAVKEALQNIAWVAGVEEKELGSFVVTYPENTIYLANSIAQKGSFKIVNFSTNAITINYLK
;
A
#
# COMPACT_ATOMS: atom_id res chain seq x y z
N MET A 1 -36.46 8.90 54.97
CA MET A 1 -35.12 8.29 54.96
C MET A 1 -34.84 7.40 53.74
N TRP A 2 -35.82 6.67 53.18
CA TRP A 2 -35.66 5.89 51.93
C TRP A 2 -35.16 6.70 50.72
N LYS A 3 -35.69 7.91 50.51
CA LYS A 3 -35.40 8.72 49.31
C LYS A 3 -33.94 9.22 49.21
N ILE A 4 -33.20 9.24 50.31
CA ILE A 4 -31.78 9.66 50.33
C ILE A 4 -30.86 8.47 49.98
N LEU A 5 -31.26 7.25 50.34
CA LEU A 5 -30.51 6.02 50.03
C LEU A 5 -30.56 5.65 48.54
N VAL A 6 -31.67 5.94 47.86
CA VAL A 6 -31.82 5.70 46.41
C VAL A 6 -31.00 6.69 45.57
N PHE A 7 -30.78 7.92 46.07
CA PHE A 7 -30.02 8.93 45.34
C PHE A 7 -28.50 8.68 45.40
N ILE A 8 -27.99 8.13 46.50
CA ILE A 8 -26.57 7.75 46.63
C ILE A 8 -26.25 6.51 45.79
N MET A 9 -27.19 5.55 45.69
CA MET A 9 -27.01 4.32 44.90
C MET A 9 -27.07 4.56 43.38
N PHE A 10 -27.63 5.68 42.91
CA PHE A 10 -27.64 6.04 41.49
C PHE A 10 -26.44 6.90 41.07
N SER A 11 -25.76 7.57 42.01
CA SER A 11 -24.56 8.38 41.69
C SER A 11 -23.27 7.56 41.57
N LEU A 12 -23.23 6.33 42.08
CA LEU A 12 -22.09 5.42 41.94
C LEU A 12 -22.06 4.64 40.60
N TRP A 13 -23.03 4.87 39.72
CA TRP A 13 -23.14 4.20 38.41
C TRP A 13 -22.84 5.14 37.22
N LEU A 14 -22.19 6.27 37.50
CA LEU A 14 -21.59 7.16 36.50
C LEU A 14 -20.08 7.24 36.78
N CYS A 15 -19.42 6.08 36.77
CA CYS A 15 -17.98 6.06 36.59
C CYS A 15 -17.74 6.18 35.08
N PRO A 16 -17.29 7.34 34.55
CA PRO A 16 -16.83 7.36 33.18
C PRO A 16 -15.65 6.39 33.11
N LEU A 17 -15.85 5.26 32.41
CA LEU A 17 -14.75 4.43 31.94
C LEU A 17 -13.89 5.34 31.07
N THR A 18 -12.90 5.97 31.68
CA THR A 18 -11.78 6.55 30.96
C THR A 18 -11.14 5.37 30.26
N VAL A 19 -11.42 5.24 28.97
CA VAL A 19 -10.64 4.41 28.05
C VAL A 19 -9.23 4.98 28.11
N LEU A 20 -8.43 4.45 29.03
CA LEU A 20 -6.99 4.62 29.02
C LEU A 20 -6.57 4.08 27.66
N ALA A 21 -6.06 4.97 26.80
CA ALA A 21 -5.37 4.59 25.59
C ALA A 21 -4.31 3.55 25.98
N GLN A 22 -4.61 2.28 25.72
CA GLN A 22 -3.85 1.16 26.25
C GLN A 22 -2.53 1.11 25.50
N VAL A 23 -1.47 1.58 26.13
CA VAL A 23 -0.10 1.43 25.62
C VAL A 23 0.19 -0.07 25.53
N GLN A 24 0.64 -0.52 24.37
CA GLN A 24 1.00 -1.90 24.09
C GLN A 24 2.52 -1.99 23.99
N CYS A 25 3.13 -2.89 24.76
CA CYS A 25 4.57 -3.12 24.69
C CYS A 25 4.85 -4.42 23.93
N VAL A 26 5.77 -4.35 22.98
CA VAL A 26 6.16 -5.47 22.10
C VAL A 26 7.68 -5.60 22.05
N ASP A 27 8.15 -6.83 21.91
CA ASP A 27 9.57 -7.11 21.66
C ASP A 27 9.83 -7.07 20.16
N ALA A 28 10.85 -6.31 19.75
CA ALA A 28 11.19 -6.15 18.35
C ALA A 28 12.69 -6.17 18.14
N ASP A 29 13.10 -6.72 17.00
CA ASP A 29 14.49 -6.89 16.60
C ASP A 29 14.86 -5.89 15.50
N GLY A 30 16.13 -5.52 15.44
CA GLY A 30 16.65 -4.65 14.39
C GLY A 30 18.13 -4.91 14.13
N GLU A 31 18.51 -4.85 12.86
CA GLU A 31 19.88 -5.12 12.42
C GLU A 31 20.38 -4.00 11.53
N ALA A 32 21.66 -3.63 11.59
CA ALA A 32 22.25 -2.66 10.68
C ALA A 32 23.70 -3.01 10.33
N VAL A 33 24.11 -2.68 9.10
CA VAL A 33 25.46 -2.97 8.61
C VAL A 33 26.45 -1.95 9.16
N ILE A 34 27.62 -2.42 9.55
CA ILE A 34 28.73 -1.55 9.96
C ILE A 34 29.41 -1.02 8.69
N VAL A 35 29.20 0.26 8.39
CA VAL A 35 29.84 0.93 7.25
C VAL A 35 31.11 1.62 7.74
N ASN A 36 32.25 1.37 7.08
CA ASN A 36 33.55 1.99 7.41
C ASN A 36 34.00 1.80 8.88
N GLY A 37 33.57 0.71 9.54
CA GLY A 37 33.88 0.45 10.95
C GLY A 37 33.07 1.29 11.95
N ASP A 38 32.08 2.06 11.51
CA ASP A 38 31.26 2.91 12.36
C ASP A 38 30.18 2.11 13.12
N LYS A 39 30.61 1.45 14.20
CA LYS A 39 29.73 0.69 15.10
C LYS A 39 28.69 1.56 15.82
N PRO A 40 29.00 2.78 16.31
CA PRO A 40 28.01 3.65 16.93
C PRO A 40 26.85 4.01 16.00
N SER A 41 27.13 4.37 14.74
CA SER A 41 26.09 4.69 13.76
C SER A 41 25.26 3.45 13.43
N ALA A 42 25.90 2.29 13.22
CA ALA A 42 25.19 1.03 13.00
C ALA A 42 24.29 0.66 14.20
N LYS A 43 24.72 0.89 15.43
CA LYS A 43 23.88 0.66 16.62
C LYS A 43 22.66 1.59 16.66
N ALA A 44 22.83 2.88 16.36
CA ALA A 44 21.73 3.83 16.32
C ALA A 44 20.71 3.46 15.23
N GLU A 45 21.19 3.01 14.07
CA GLU A 45 20.37 2.53 12.98
C GLU A 45 19.62 1.23 13.35
N ALA A 46 20.30 0.25 13.96
CA ALA A 46 19.70 -1.01 14.40
C ALA A 46 18.56 -0.75 15.41
N ILE A 47 18.77 0.16 16.38
CA ILE A 47 17.71 0.59 17.32
C ILE A 47 16.55 1.25 16.60
N SER A 48 16.83 2.09 15.60
CA SER A 48 15.80 2.78 14.82
C SER A 48 14.97 1.80 13.99
N ARG A 49 15.60 0.72 13.47
CA ARG A 49 14.93 -0.39 12.80
C ARG A 49 14.06 -1.20 13.76
N ALA A 50 14.58 -1.55 14.94
CA ALA A 50 13.81 -2.27 15.96
C ALA A 50 12.59 -1.47 16.46
N LYS A 51 12.74 -0.14 16.60
CA LYS A 51 11.64 0.78 16.91
C LYS A 51 10.55 0.76 15.85
N LEU A 52 10.93 0.74 14.58
CA LEU A 52 9.97 0.68 13.48
C LEU A 52 9.27 -0.67 13.42
N ALA A 53 10.00 -1.77 13.61
CA ALA A 53 9.43 -3.11 13.74
C ALA A 53 8.37 -3.18 14.86
N ALA A 54 8.62 -2.56 16.02
CA ALA A 54 7.64 -2.50 17.11
C ALA A 54 6.35 -1.72 16.73
N ILE A 55 6.49 -0.63 15.98
CA ILE A 55 5.38 0.15 15.44
C ILE A 55 4.57 -0.70 14.45
N GLU A 56 5.24 -1.39 13.52
CA GLU A 56 4.59 -2.27 12.52
C GLU A 56 3.82 -3.41 13.18
N GLN A 57 4.44 -4.11 14.13
CA GLN A 57 3.81 -5.19 14.90
C GLN A 57 2.60 -4.70 15.70
N THR A 58 2.69 -3.50 16.30
CA THR A 58 1.57 -2.92 17.05
C THR A 58 0.42 -2.50 16.13
N ALA A 59 0.72 -2.03 14.92
CA ALA A 59 -0.29 -1.64 13.95
C ALA A 59 -0.97 -2.83 13.25
N GLY A 60 -0.28 -3.97 13.16
CA GLY A 60 -0.69 -5.14 12.39
C GLY A 60 -0.48 -4.91 10.89
N VAL A 61 0.69 -4.41 10.51
CA VAL A 61 1.07 -4.15 9.12
C VAL A 61 2.00 -5.25 8.63
N ASP A 62 1.69 -5.85 7.47
CA ASP A 62 2.47 -6.96 6.89
C ASP A 62 3.55 -6.47 5.94
N VAL A 63 3.33 -5.31 5.31
CA VAL A 63 4.34 -4.72 4.42
C VAL A 63 5.40 -4.05 5.27
N ASN A 64 6.66 -4.32 4.95
CA ASN A 64 7.81 -3.75 5.64
C ASN A 64 7.85 -2.22 5.42
N ALA A 65 7.16 -1.46 6.26
CA ALA A 65 7.22 0.00 6.31
C ALA A 65 8.66 0.46 6.53
N GLN A 66 9.53 -0.41 7.07
CA GLN A 66 10.98 -0.24 7.07
C GLN A 66 11.54 0.13 5.71
N SER A 67 11.16 -0.56 4.63
CA SER A 67 11.67 -0.22 3.29
C SER A 67 11.18 1.15 2.84
N VAL A 68 9.95 1.53 3.18
CA VAL A 68 9.39 2.85 2.84
C VAL A 68 10.08 3.97 3.63
N VAL A 69 10.28 3.78 4.93
CA VAL A 69 10.91 4.76 5.84
C VAL A 69 12.42 4.87 5.61
N GLN A 70 13.12 3.75 5.35
CA GLN A 70 14.53 3.75 4.96
C GLN A 70 14.75 4.52 3.66
N ASN A 71 13.83 4.43 2.71
CA ASN A 71 13.93 5.22 1.48
C ASN A 71 13.70 6.73 1.69
N LEU A 72 13.18 7.16 2.85
CA LEU A 72 12.90 8.56 3.22
C LEU A 72 14.00 9.22 4.07
N MET A 73 15.16 8.57 4.24
CA MET A 73 16.28 8.98 5.11
C MET A 73 16.76 10.44 4.94
N LEU A 74 16.45 11.12 3.83
CA LEU A 74 16.91 12.49 3.57
C LEU A 74 16.00 13.59 4.17
N VAL A 75 14.80 13.25 4.65
CA VAL A 75 13.83 14.21 5.23
C VAL A 75 13.79 14.07 6.77
N ASP A 76 14.95 13.73 7.31
CA ASP A 76 15.28 13.03 8.55
C ASP A 76 14.47 13.46 9.80
N GLU A 77 14.44 14.74 10.17
CA GLU A 77 14.05 15.11 11.54
C GLU A 77 12.54 15.09 11.82
N THR A 78 11.71 15.52 10.88
CA THR A 78 10.25 15.65 11.11
C THR A 78 9.53 14.31 10.98
N ILE A 79 9.99 13.47 10.05
CA ILE A 79 9.45 12.12 9.83
C ILE A 79 9.82 11.24 11.02
N ASN A 80 11.09 11.23 11.41
CA ASN A 80 11.57 10.47 12.55
C ASN A 80 10.82 10.88 13.83
N ARG A 81 10.57 12.17 14.04
CA ARG A 81 9.75 12.63 15.18
C ARG A 81 8.30 12.16 15.11
N LYS A 82 7.69 12.11 13.92
CA LYS A 82 6.30 11.68 13.75
C LYS A 82 6.13 10.16 13.91
N ILE A 83 7.07 9.37 13.39
CA ILE A 83 7.05 7.91 13.45
C ILE A 83 7.56 7.42 14.82
N TYR A 84 8.76 7.84 15.25
CA TYR A 84 9.30 7.40 16.55
C TYR A 84 8.65 8.08 17.74
N GLY A 85 7.97 9.22 17.56
CA GLY A 85 7.17 9.86 18.61
C GLY A 85 5.94 9.07 19.05
N LEU A 86 5.63 7.96 18.35
CA LEU A 86 4.59 7.00 18.75
C LEU A 86 5.05 6.05 19.86
N ILE A 87 6.37 5.93 20.05
CA ILE A 87 6.98 5.12 21.08
C ILE A 87 7.04 5.96 22.36
N THR A 88 6.27 5.56 23.37
CA THR A 88 6.23 6.25 24.66
C THR A 88 7.47 5.93 25.50
N SER A 89 7.97 4.70 25.40
CA SER A 89 9.19 4.25 26.05
C SER A 89 9.77 3.02 25.35
N PHE A 90 11.07 2.77 25.52
CA PHE A 90 11.69 1.51 25.10
C PHE A 90 12.85 1.14 26.02
N SER A 91 13.17 -0.15 26.10
CA SER A 91 14.35 -0.70 26.76
C SER A 91 15.11 -1.62 25.80
N LEU A 92 16.44 -1.60 25.89
CA LEU A 92 17.31 -2.51 25.13
C LEU A 92 17.41 -3.83 25.90
N LEU A 93 16.92 -4.93 25.29
CA LEU A 93 16.93 -6.26 25.87
C LEU A 93 18.21 -7.02 25.52
N ASP A 94 18.63 -6.93 24.26
CA ASP A 94 19.85 -7.58 23.77
C ASP A 94 20.59 -6.69 22.76
N TYR A 95 21.90 -6.87 22.68
CA TYR A 95 22.79 -6.16 21.77
C TYR A 95 23.99 -7.02 21.42
N GLN A 96 24.12 -7.33 20.13
CA GLN A 96 25.19 -8.17 19.60
C GLN A 96 25.92 -7.43 18.48
N ILE A 97 27.25 -7.54 18.48
CA ILE A 97 28.11 -7.02 17.41
C ILE A 97 28.70 -8.24 16.70
N GLY A 98 28.24 -8.49 15.48
CA GLY A 98 28.87 -9.43 14.56
C GLY A 98 30.01 -8.76 13.78
N ASP A 99 30.60 -9.50 12.84
CA ASP A 99 31.77 -9.03 12.08
C ASP A 99 31.48 -7.75 11.27
N ASN A 100 30.29 -7.66 10.67
CA ASN A 100 29.91 -6.52 9.84
C ASN A 100 28.47 -6.03 10.07
N VAL A 101 27.82 -6.50 11.14
CA VAL A 101 26.42 -6.20 11.46
C VAL A 101 26.27 -5.98 12.96
N VAL A 102 25.44 -5.02 13.34
CA VAL A 102 24.94 -4.84 14.70
C VAL A 102 23.50 -5.34 14.75
N ALA A 103 23.20 -6.23 15.69
CA ALA A 103 21.85 -6.69 15.98
C ALA A 103 21.41 -6.20 17.37
N VAL A 104 20.17 -5.75 17.49
CA VAL A 104 19.56 -5.32 18.75
C VAL A 104 18.19 -5.95 18.92
N LYS A 105 17.83 -6.20 20.16
CA LYS A 105 16.46 -6.50 20.58
C LYS A 105 16.00 -5.47 21.57
N ILE A 106 14.80 -4.91 21.37
CA ILE A 106 14.21 -3.93 22.29
C ILE A 106 12.83 -4.41 22.76
N ASN A 107 12.40 -3.94 23.92
CA ASN A 107 10.99 -3.89 24.29
C ASN A 107 10.53 -2.45 24.12
N ALA A 108 9.55 -2.21 23.26
CA ALA A 108 9.05 -0.86 22.97
C ALA A 108 7.56 -0.76 23.26
N CYS A 109 7.17 0.29 23.97
CA CYS A 109 5.80 0.59 24.34
C CYS A 109 5.23 1.65 23.37
N VAL A 110 4.15 1.30 22.69
CA VAL A 110 3.57 2.05 21.58
C VAL A 110 2.08 2.31 21.86
N GLU A 111 1.56 3.45 21.43
CA GLU A 111 0.13 3.76 21.51
C GLU A 111 -0.62 3.28 20.23
N PRO A 112 -1.34 2.14 20.26
CA PRO A 112 -1.86 1.51 19.03
C PRO A 112 -2.81 2.39 18.23
N ALA A 113 -3.58 3.24 18.93
CA ALA A 113 -4.55 4.15 18.31
C ALA A 113 -3.88 5.16 17.37
N LYS A 114 -2.66 5.61 17.68
CA LYS A 114 -1.92 6.57 16.85
C LYS A 114 -1.10 5.90 15.75
N THR A 115 -0.78 4.61 15.93
CA THR A 115 0.10 3.86 15.02
C THR A 115 -0.53 3.66 13.64
N ARG A 116 -1.81 3.26 13.59
CA ARG A 116 -2.50 3.03 12.33
C ARG A 116 -2.64 4.31 11.51
N ASP A 117 -2.99 5.42 12.16
CA ASP A 117 -3.14 6.71 11.49
C ASP A 117 -1.79 7.22 10.97
N ALA A 118 -0.74 7.13 11.79
CA ALA A 118 0.60 7.58 11.41
C ALA A 118 1.22 6.75 10.28
N LEU A 119 1.01 5.43 10.26
CA LEU A 119 1.44 4.59 9.14
C LEU A 119 0.56 4.78 7.90
N SER A 120 -0.73 5.09 8.07
CA SER A 120 -1.61 5.42 6.94
C SER A 120 -1.19 6.70 6.22
N ASP A 121 -0.54 7.64 6.91
CA ASP A 121 0.08 8.80 6.26
C ASP A 121 1.28 8.43 5.35
N LEU A 122 1.89 7.27 5.59
CA LEU A 122 2.92 6.70 4.73
C LEU A 122 2.32 5.87 3.60
N ALA A 123 1.03 5.52 3.66
CA ALA A 123 0.39 4.79 2.59
C ALA A 123 0.49 5.58 1.28
N LEU A 124 0.92 4.88 0.25
CA LEU A 124 1.12 5.43 -1.08
C LEU A 124 -0.25 5.52 -1.78
N ASN A 125 -0.54 6.68 -2.37
CA ASN A 125 -1.73 6.87 -3.20
C ASN A 125 -1.63 6.04 -4.48
N ASN A 126 -0.42 5.89 -5.03
CA ASN A 126 -0.11 5.06 -6.20
C ASN A 126 0.11 3.58 -5.87
N ALA A 127 0.01 3.16 -4.60
CA ALA A 127 0.11 1.75 -4.25
C ALA A 127 -1.23 1.03 -4.41
N VAL A 128 -1.20 -0.05 -5.18
CA VAL A 128 -2.36 -0.89 -5.49
C VAL A 128 -2.14 -2.27 -4.90
N ALA A 129 -2.97 -2.66 -3.92
CA ALA A 129 -3.04 -4.04 -3.46
C ALA A 129 -3.92 -4.85 -4.42
N VAL A 130 -3.45 -6.01 -4.86
CA VAL A 130 -4.17 -6.89 -5.79
C VAL A 130 -4.44 -8.23 -5.13
N PHE A 131 -5.71 -8.63 -5.08
CA PHE A 131 -6.12 -9.96 -4.62
C PHE A 131 -7.32 -10.48 -5.40
N ILE A 132 -7.06 -11.30 -6.42
CA ILE A 132 -8.09 -11.89 -7.28
C ILE A 132 -7.84 -13.40 -7.39
N PRO A 133 -8.31 -14.20 -6.43
CA PRO A 133 -8.22 -15.65 -6.50
C PRO A 133 -9.11 -16.21 -7.63
N ALA A 134 -8.65 -17.29 -8.25
CA ALA A 134 -9.39 -18.05 -9.25
C ALA A 134 -9.85 -19.40 -8.70
N ARG A 135 -11.07 -19.84 -9.01
CA ARG A 135 -11.51 -21.20 -8.70
C ARG A 135 -10.85 -22.18 -9.65
N LYS A 136 -10.28 -23.25 -9.09
CA LYS A 136 -9.78 -24.38 -9.87
C LYS A 136 -10.95 -25.05 -10.60
N ILE A 137 -10.67 -25.51 -11.82
CA ILE A 137 -11.64 -26.28 -12.61
C ILE A 137 -11.83 -27.63 -11.91
N SER A 138 -13.03 -27.88 -11.41
CA SER A 138 -13.39 -29.16 -10.82
C SER A 138 -13.96 -30.10 -11.90
N PRO A 139 -13.34 -31.26 -12.16
CA PRO A 139 -13.88 -32.24 -13.11
C PRO A 139 -15.23 -32.83 -12.68
N SER A 140 -15.57 -32.77 -11.39
CA SER A 140 -16.77 -33.36 -10.79
C SER A 140 -17.93 -32.36 -10.60
N GLY A 141 -17.75 -31.09 -10.97
CA GLY A 141 -18.76 -30.05 -10.78
C GLY A 141 -18.94 -29.56 -9.33
N ALA A 142 -18.16 -30.08 -8.37
CA ALA A 142 -18.07 -29.53 -7.02
C ALA A 142 -17.35 -28.17 -7.04
N ALA A 143 -17.64 -27.29 -6.06
CA ALA A 143 -16.92 -26.03 -5.90
C ALA A 143 -15.42 -26.31 -5.73
N GLY A 144 -14.62 -25.98 -6.74
CA GLY A 144 -13.17 -26.19 -6.71
C GLY A 144 -12.48 -25.31 -5.68
N ASP A 145 -11.33 -25.79 -5.19
CA ASP A 145 -10.45 -24.99 -4.33
C ASP A 145 -10.03 -23.70 -5.04
N TYR A 146 -9.65 -22.71 -4.23
CA TYR A 146 -9.09 -21.48 -4.75
C TYR A 146 -7.62 -21.66 -5.14
N GLN A 147 -7.25 -20.94 -6.19
CA GLN A 147 -5.89 -20.69 -6.61
C GLN A 147 -5.65 -19.18 -6.44
N GLU A 148 -4.87 -18.84 -5.42
CA GLU A 148 -4.63 -17.45 -5.02
C GLU A 148 -3.72 -16.72 -6.01
N SER A 149 -2.57 -17.30 -6.36
CA SER A 149 -1.73 -16.84 -7.49
C SER A 149 -2.12 -17.54 -8.80
N ASN A 150 -2.44 -16.74 -9.81
CA ASN A 150 -2.90 -17.19 -11.12
C ASN A 150 -2.45 -16.22 -12.22
N LEU A 151 -2.41 -16.69 -13.47
CA LEU A 151 -1.92 -15.92 -14.62
C LEU A 151 -2.61 -14.56 -14.78
N PHE A 152 -3.91 -14.46 -14.48
CA PHE A 152 -4.60 -13.18 -14.58
C PHE A 152 -4.04 -12.16 -13.57
N SER A 153 -3.79 -12.56 -12.32
CA SER A 153 -3.22 -11.67 -11.30
C SER A 153 -1.83 -11.21 -11.69
N GLU A 154 -0.97 -12.13 -12.17
CA GLU A 154 0.40 -11.81 -12.62
C GLU A 154 0.40 -10.79 -13.78
N GLU A 155 -0.50 -10.95 -14.73
CA GLU A 155 -0.66 -10.03 -15.87
C GLU A 155 -1.12 -8.63 -15.44
N ILE A 156 -1.99 -8.53 -14.44
CA ILE A 156 -2.43 -7.24 -13.89
C ILE A 156 -1.32 -6.59 -13.06
N ILE A 157 -0.63 -7.37 -12.23
CA ILE A 157 0.49 -6.91 -11.42
C ILE A 157 1.61 -6.39 -12.32
N GLY A 158 1.95 -7.14 -13.38
CA GLY A 158 2.94 -6.76 -14.38
C GLY A 158 2.58 -5.44 -15.08
N ASP A 159 1.36 -5.31 -15.61
CA ASP A 159 0.93 -4.08 -16.29
C ASP A 159 0.95 -2.85 -15.35
N LEU A 160 0.56 -3.01 -14.09
CA LEU A 160 0.62 -1.93 -13.10
C LEU A 160 2.07 -1.55 -12.76
N ALA A 161 2.93 -2.54 -12.53
CA ALA A 161 4.34 -2.32 -12.21
C ALA A 161 5.09 -1.65 -13.39
N GLU A 162 4.84 -2.08 -14.63
CA GLU A 162 5.41 -1.47 -15.85
C GLU A 162 5.01 0.00 -16.02
N ARG A 163 3.80 0.36 -15.58
CA ARG A 163 3.32 1.76 -15.56
C ARG A 163 3.87 2.58 -14.39
N GLY A 164 4.70 1.98 -13.54
CA GLY A 164 5.37 2.62 -12.41
C GLY A 164 4.57 2.65 -11.11
N TYR A 165 3.40 2.00 -11.05
CA TYR A 165 2.64 1.87 -9.80
C TYR A 165 3.38 0.95 -8.83
N THR A 166 3.27 1.25 -7.53
CA THR A 166 3.69 0.30 -6.50
C THR A 166 2.60 -0.77 -6.38
N VAL A 167 2.94 -2.03 -6.54
CA VAL A 167 1.96 -3.12 -6.49
C VAL A 167 2.27 -4.01 -5.30
N VAL A 168 1.24 -4.30 -4.50
CA VAL A 168 1.33 -5.27 -3.41
C VAL A 168 0.52 -6.49 -3.83
N ASP A 169 1.21 -7.59 -4.10
CA ASP A 169 0.55 -8.89 -4.27
C ASP A 169 0.19 -9.46 -2.89
N VAL A 170 -1.10 -9.66 -2.67
CA VAL A 170 -1.65 -10.16 -1.40
C VAL A 170 -1.66 -11.69 -1.37
N ALA A 171 -1.65 -12.37 -2.51
CA ALA A 171 -1.72 -13.83 -2.57
C ALA A 171 -0.62 -14.56 -1.76
N PRO A 172 0.67 -14.18 -1.81
CA PRO A 172 1.72 -14.93 -1.12
C PRO A 172 1.72 -14.74 0.41
N THR A 173 0.95 -13.79 0.96
CA THR A 173 0.97 -13.52 2.40
C THR A 173 0.16 -14.55 3.19
N GLY A 174 -0.86 -15.18 2.58
CA GLY A 174 -1.74 -16.13 3.25
C GLY A 174 -2.67 -15.50 4.31
N GLU A 175 -2.65 -14.18 4.46
CA GLU A 175 -3.38 -13.43 5.48
C GLU A 175 -4.86 -13.23 5.13
N VAL A 176 -5.24 -13.49 3.88
CA VAL A 176 -6.58 -13.22 3.35
C VAL A 176 -7.22 -14.49 2.81
N ASP A 177 -8.27 -14.97 3.48
CA ASP A 177 -9.09 -16.09 2.99
C ASP A 177 -9.92 -15.65 1.75
N PRO A 178 -9.75 -16.31 0.59
CA PRO A 178 -10.57 -16.08 -0.61
C PRO A 178 -12.09 -16.09 -0.38
N ARG A 179 -12.57 -16.91 0.57
CA ARG A 179 -14.01 -17.02 0.90
C ARG A 179 -14.54 -15.77 1.58
N ASN A 180 -13.71 -15.10 2.38
CA ASN A 180 -14.08 -13.84 3.02
C ASN A 180 -14.23 -12.73 1.99
N ILE A 181 -13.39 -12.73 0.95
CA ILE A 181 -13.48 -11.77 -0.16
C ILE A 181 -14.74 -12.01 -0.98
N GLU A 182 -15.04 -13.27 -1.34
CA GLU A 182 -16.29 -13.61 -2.02
C GLU A 182 -17.51 -13.16 -1.21
N THR A 183 -17.50 -13.38 0.10
CA THR A 183 -18.59 -12.97 1.00
C THR A 183 -18.70 -11.46 1.11
N ALA A 184 -17.58 -10.74 1.21
CA ALA A 184 -17.57 -9.27 1.21
C ALA A 184 -18.11 -8.71 -0.11
N LEU A 185 -17.76 -9.32 -1.25
CA LEU A 185 -18.25 -8.92 -2.56
C LEU A 185 -19.77 -9.15 -2.71
N LYS A 186 -20.32 -10.21 -2.11
CA LYS A 186 -21.77 -10.51 -2.14
C LYS A 186 -22.57 -9.68 -1.14
N SER A 187 -22.07 -9.53 0.08
CA SER A 187 -22.77 -8.85 1.18
C SER A 187 -22.62 -7.32 1.17
N GLY A 188 -21.60 -6.80 0.48
CA GLY A 188 -21.25 -5.38 0.54
C GLY A 188 -20.65 -4.93 1.87
N ASN A 189 -20.31 -5.87 2.77
CA ASN A 189 -19.65 -5.55 4.03
C ASN A 189 -18.14 -5.46 3.83
N PHE A 190 -17.63 -4.23 3.73
CA PHE A 190 -16.23 -3.94 3.42
C PHE A 190 -15.36 -3.63 4.63
N ARG A 191 -15.81 -3.94 5.85
CA ARG A 191 -15.01 -3.70 7.06
C ARG A 191 -13.65 -4.43 7.02
N SER A 192 -13.64 -5.67 6.54
CA SER A 192 -12.41 -6.46 6.36
C SER A 192 -11.46 -5.84 5.32
N LEU A 193 -11.99 -5.24 4.26
CA LEU A 193 -11.19 -4.61 3.21
C LEU A 193 -10.45 -3.36 3.70
N SER A 194 -11.10 -2.57 4.56
CA SER A 194 -10.45 -1.41 5.18
C SER A 194 -9.23 -1.84 5.99
N SER A 195 -9.32 -2.96 6.72
CA SER A 195 -8.19 -3.51 7.48
C SER A 195 -7.04 -3.91 6.57
N MET A 196 -7.33 -4.60 5.45
CA MET A 196 -6.32 -5.00 4.47
C MET A 196 -5.56 -3.80 3.89
N MET A 197 -6.25 -2.69 3.58
CA MET A 197 -5.60 -1.49 3.07
C MET A 197 -4.63 -0.84 4.07
N HIS A 198 -4.90 -0.96 5.37
CA HIS A 198 -3.93 -0.56 6.40
C HIS A 198 -2.77 -1.55 6.50
N GLN A 199 -3.09 -2.85 6.52
CA GLN A 199 -2.12 -3.94 6.64
C GLN A 199 -1.09 -3.93 5.49
N PHE A 200 -1.51 -3.55 4.28
CA PHE A 200 -0.66 -3.47 3.10
C PHE A 200 -0.18 -2.05 2.76
N LEU A 201 -0.49 -1.04 3.59
CA LEU A 201 -0.15 0.38 3.34
C LEU A 201 -0.53 0.89 1.94
N THR A 202 -1.69 0.45 1.43
CA THR A 202 -2.19 0.81 0.11
C THR A 202 -3.43 1.69 0.23
N ASN A 203 -3.58 2.64 -0.70
CA ASN A 203 -4.80 3.46 -0.81
C ASN A 203 -5.73 3.00 -1.93
N ILE A 204 -5.32 2.00 -2.72
CA ILE A 204 -6.16 1.38 -3.73
C ILE A 204 -6.11 -0.13 -3.54
N LEU A 205 -7.28 -0.77 -3.57
CA LEU A 205 -7.42 -2.21 -3.47
C LEU A 205 -8.25 -2.73 -4.65
N LEU A 206 -7.67 -3.67 -5.40
CA LEU A 206 -8.33 -4.41 -6.46
C LEU A 206 -8.62 -5.83 -5.95
N ILE A 207 -9.91 -6.10 -5.73
CA ILE A 207 -10.39 -7.40 -5.27
C ILE A 207 -11.37 -8.02 -6.24
N GLY A 208 -11.44 -9.34 -6.26
CA GLY A 208 -12.36 -10.05 -7.11
C GLY A 208 -12.32 -11.55 -6.91
N ASN A 209 -13.10 -12.26 -7.71
CA ASN A 209 -13.04 -13.70 -7.82
C ASN A 209 -13.23 -14.11 -9.28
N ILE A 210 -12.49 -15.13 -9.71
CA ILE A 210 -12.61 -15.69 -11.06
C ILE A 210 -13.22 -17.09 -10.99
N ASP A 211 -14.30 -17.30 -11.73
CA ASP A 211 -14.88 -18.61 -11.97
C ASP A 211 -14.46 -19.13 -13.35
N LEU A 212 -13.85 -20.31 -13.40
CA LEU A 212 -13.48 -20.99 -14.64
C LEU A 212 -14.56 -21.99 -15.03
N ILE A 213 -15.25 -21.74 -16.15
CA ILE A 213 -16.40 -22.52 -16.60
C ILE A 213 -16.03 -23.29 -17.88
N LEU A 214 -15.96 -24.62 -17.78
CA LEU A 214 -15.78 -25.50 -18.94
C LEU A 214 -17.06 -25.46 -19.80
N THR A 215 -16.98 -24.75 -20.93
CA THR A 215 -18.13 -24.54 -21.84
C THR A 215 -18.20 -25.61 -22.92
N LYS A 216 -17.05 -26.11 -23.40
CA LYS A 216 -16.96 -27.28 -24.28
C LYS A 216 -15.75 -28.13 -23.90
N LYS A 217 -15.93 -29.44 -23.81
CA LYS A 217 -14.85 -30.42 -23.57
C LYS A 217 -14.41 -31.03 -24.90
N LYS A 218 -13.11 -31.20 -25.15
CA LYS A 218 -12.59 -31.95 -26.30
C LYS A 218 -13.15 -33.37 -26.31
N GLY A 219 -13.53 -33.86 -27.48
CA GLY A 219 -14.19 -35.17 -27.62
C GLY A 219 -15.68 -35.16 -27.25
N GLY A 220 -16.26 -34.00 -26.91
CA GLY A 220 -17.68 -33.84 -26.70
C GLY A 220 -18.43 -33.77 -28.03
N ASP A 221 -19.64 -34.32 -28.05
CA ASP A 221 -20.49 -34.36 -29.23
C ASP A 221 -20.93 -32.94 -29.62
N MET A 222 -20.69 -32.55 -30.87
CA MET A 222 -21.17 -31.30 -31.47
C MET A 222 -22.42 -31.50 -32.33
N GLY A 223 -22.97 -32.72 -32.35
CA GLY A 223 -23.97 -33.15 -33.31
C GLY A 223 -23.33 -33.60 -34.63
N PHE A 224 -24.12 -34.28 -35.46
CA PHE A 224 -23.71 -34.77 -36.79
C PHE A 224 -22.50 -35.72 -36.79
N GLY A 225 -22.25 -36.42 -35.67
CA GLY A 225 -21.10 -37.33 -35.53
C GLY A 225 -19.75 -36.62 -35.45
N LEU A 226 -19.74 -35.30 -35.19
CA LEU A 226 -18.53 -34.51 -35.06
C LEU A 226 -18.18 -34.29 -33.59
N ASN A 227 -16.91 -34.49 -33.25
CA ASN A 227 -16.39 -34.25 -31.91
C ASN A 227 -15.64 -32.93 -31.85
N THR A 228 -15.76 -32.20 -30.75
CA THR A 228 -14.98 -31.00 -30.47
C THR A 228 -13.47 -31.29 -30.50
N PRO A 229 -12.68 -30.57 -31.32
CA PRO A 229 -11.23 -30.81 -31.38
C PRO A 229 -10.46 -30.10 -30.25
N PHE A 230 -11.11 -29.21 -29.51
CA PHE A 230 -10.50 -28.38 -28.46
C PHE A 230 -11.39 -28.28 -27.22
N HIS A 231 -10.77 -27.87 -26.11
CA HIS A 231 -11.46 -27.39 -24.92
C HIS A 231 -11.80 -25.91 -25.09
N ASN A 232 -12.96 -25.50 -24.56
CA ASN A 232 -13.39 -24.11 -24.48
C ASN A 232 -13.71 -23.78 -23.02
N ILE A 233 -12.94 -22.88 -22.43
CA ILE A 233 -13.11 -22.42 -21.05
C ILE A 233 -13.42 -20.93 -21.07
N THR A 234 -14.45 -20.54 -20.31
CA THR A 234 -14.79 -19.15 -20.06
C THR A 234 -14.34 -18.79 -18.65
N ALA A 235 -13.41 -17.85 -18.52
CA ALA A 235 -13.05 -17.22 -17.26
C ALA A 235 -13.99 -16.03 -17.02
N ARG A 236 -14.70 -16.03 -15.89
CA ARG A 236 -15.61 -14.95 -15.48
C ARG A 236 -15.10 -14.31 -14.21
N LEU A 237 -14.78 -13.02 -14.30
CA LEU A 237 -14.38 -12.19 -13.17
C LEU A 237 -15.60 -11.44 -12.62
N THR A 238 -15.70 -11.37 -11.30
CA THR A 238 -16.43 -10.31 -10.60
C THR A 238 -15.42 -9.52 -9.79
N TYR A 239 -15.36 -8.19 -9.98
CA TYR A 239 -14.34 -7.37 -9.32
C TYR A 239 -14.89 -6.07 -8.74
N ARG A 240 -14.13 -5.52 -7.79
CA ARG A 240 -14.26 -4.16 -7.28
C ARG A 240 -12.87 -3.54 -7.14
N LEU A 241 -12.73 -2.33 -7.66
CA LEU A 241 -11.61 -1.44 -7.42
C LEU A 241 -12.08 -0.39 -6.41
N VAL A 242 -11.47 -0.37 -5.24
CA VAL A 242 -11.87 0.48 -4.12
C VAL A 242 -10.70 1.36 -3.67
N THR A 243 -11.02 2.52 -3.12
CA THR A 243 -10.07 3.48 -2.54
C THR A 243 -10.58 4.02 -1.22
N ARG A 244 -9.75 4.74 -0.49
CA ARG A 244 -10.16 5.57 0.66
C ARG A 244 -10.26 7.04 0.25
N ASP A 245 -11.37 7.67 0.62
CA ASP A 245 -11.46 9.13 0.57
C ASP A 245 -10.62 9.77 1.71
N PRO A 246 -10.39 11.09 1.69
CA PRO A 246 -9.65 11.77 2.76
C PRO A 246 -10.27 11.64 4.17
N SER A 247 -11.54 11.22 4.28
CA SER A 247 -12.19 10.93 5.56
C SER A 247 -12.01 9.48 6.02
N GLY A 248 -11.22 8.69 5.29
CA GLY A 248 -10.97 7.27 5.57
C GLY A 248 -12.11 6.35 5.15
N ARG A 249 -13.15 6.85 4.46
CA ARG A 249 -14.27 6.03 4.01
C ARG A 249 -13.92 5.34 2.70
N MET A 250 -14.34 4.08 2.60
CA MET A 250 -14.19 3.30 1.38
C MET A 250 -15.11 3.82 0.27
N VAL A 251 -14.55 4.05 -0.91
CA VAL A 251 -15.25 4.48 -2.13
C VAL A 251 -14.93 3.51 -3.26
N ILE A 252 -15.93 3.14 -4.04
CA ILE A 252 -15.76 2.27 -5.20
C ILE A 252 -15.37 3.13 -6.42
N LEU A 253 -14.18 2.89 -6.99
CA LEU A 253 -13.73 3.52 -8.23
C LEU A 253 -14.31 2.83 -9.46
N ALA A 254 -14.41 1.51 -9.41
CA ALA A 254 -15.02 0.67 -10.43
C ALA A 254 -15.52 -0.65 -9.83
N ALA A 255 -16.58 -1.21 -10.41
CA ALA A 255 -17.07 -2.54 -10.10
C ALA A 255 -17.71 -3.11 -11.36
N GLY A 256 -17.60 -4.42 -11.55
CA GLY A 256 -18.19 -5.04 -12.72
C GLY A 256 -17.95 -6.53 -12.81
N THR A 257 -18.42 -7.08 -13.92
CA THR A 257 -18.13 -8.46 -14.32
C THR A 257 -17.52 -8.44 -15.71
N GLU A 258 -16.47 -9.25 -15.91
CA GLU A 258 -15.77 -9.35 -17.18
C GLU A 258 -15.55 -10.82 -17.54
N GLN A 259 -15.41 -11.10 -18.83
CA GLN A 259 -15.23 -12.47 -19.31
C GLN A 259 -14.15 -12.58 -20.38
N GLY A 260 -13.27 -13.56 -20.21
CA GLY A 260 -12.30 -14.01 -21.21
C GLY A 260 -12.60 -15.45 -21.62
N LYS A 261 -12.43 -15.77 -22.90
CA LYS A 261 -12.60 -17.13 -23.43
C LYS A 261 -11.28 -17.67 -23.92
N GLY A 262 -10.97 -18.92 -23.62
CA GLY A 262 -9.77 -19.59 -24.10
C GLY A 262 -10.10 -20.90 -24.81
N LEU A 263 -9.42 -21.13 -25.93
CA LEU A 263 -9.55 -22.30 -26.78
C LEU A 263 -8.17 -22.94 -26.93
N ALA A 264 -8.04 -24.21 -26.54
CA ALA A 264 -6.78 -24.95 -26.66
C ALA A 264 -6.97 -26.47 -26.68
N GLY A 265 -5.88 -27.18 -26.98
CA GLY A 265 -5.85 -28.64 -27.04
C GLY A 265 -5.94 -29.33 -25.67
N THR A 266 -5.56 -28.64 -24.60
CA THR A 266 -5.63 -29.08 -23.19
C THR A 266 -6.58 -28.16 -22.40
N MET A 267 -7.01 -28.58 -21.20
CA MET A 267 -7.85 -27.73 -20.35
C MET A 267 -7.05 -26.60 -19.72
N GLU A 268 -5.81 -26.87 -19.35
CA GLU A 268 -4.88 -25.95 -18.70
C GLU A 268 -4.54 -24.78 -19.63
N ASP A 269 -4.18 -25.06 -20.89
CA ASP A 269 -3.88 -24.01 -21.87
C ASP A 269 -5.11 -23.18 -22.23
N ALA A 270 -6.29 -23.82 -22.28
CA ALA A 270 -7.55 -23.13 -22.54
C ALA A 270 -7.92 -22.24 -21.34
N ALA A 271 -7.64 -22.66 -20.10
CA ALA A 271 -7.81 -21.83 -18.92
C ALA A 271 -6.84 -20.63 -18.93
N ALA A 272 -5.55 -20.88 -19.18
CA ALA A 272 -4.53 -19.84 -19.28
C ALA A 272 -4.89 -18.78 -20.32
N LYS A 273 -5.31 -19.20 -21.53
CA LYS A 273 -5.74 -18.27 -22.58
C LYS A 273 -7.03 -17.52 -22.23
N GLY A 274 -7.93 -18.15 -21.48
CA GLY A 274 -9.12 -17.49 -20.94
C GLY A 274 -8.78 -16.40 -19.92
N LEU A 275 -7.83 -16.67 -19.02
CA LEU A 275 -7.32 -15.71 -18.04
C LEU A 275 -6.56 -14.55 -18.69
N GLN A 276 -5.73 -14.83 -19.71
CA GLN A 276 -5.02 -13.80 -20.48
C GLN A 276 -6.00 -12.87 -21.22
N ASN A 277 -6.96 -13.43 -21.96
CA ASN A 277 -7.97 -12.62 -22.65
C ASN A 277 -8.85 -11.81 -21.69
N LEU A 278 -9.01 -12.27 -20.45
CA LEU A 278 -9.70 -11.55 -19.39
C LEU A 278 -8.84 -10.41 -18.84
N SER A 279 -7.54 -10.63 -18.62
CA SER A 279 -6.63 -9.58 -18.13
C SER A 279 -6.47 -8.46 -19.16
N ASP A 280 -6.33 -8.78 -20.45
CA ASP A 280 -6.22 -7.79 -21.53
C ASP A 280 -7.41 -6.81 -21.60
N LYS A 281 -8.60 -7.27 -21.21
CA LYS A 281 -9.80 -6.41 -21.11
C LYS A 281 -9.78 -5.53 -19.87
N LEU A 282 -9.27 -6.05 -18.75
CA LEU A 282 -9.33 -5.33 -17.47
C LEU A 282 -8.19 -4.33 -17.30
N LYS A 283 -6.98 -4.62 -17.80
CA LYS A 283 -5.80 -3.73 -17.77
C LYS A 283 -6.14 -2.26 -18.07
N PRO A 284 -6.77 -1.92 -19.23
CA PRO A 284 -7.08 -0.52 -19.54
C PRO A 284 -8.10 0.10 -18.57
N VAL A 285 -9.04 -0.68 -18.05
CA VAL A 285 -10.06 -0.19 -17.09
C VAL A 285 -9.41 0.16 -15.77
N VAL A 286 -8.56 -0.72 -15.22
CA VAL A 286 -7.88 -0.48 -13.96
C VAL A 286 -6.93 0.70 -14.08
N ALA A 287 -6.09 0.74 -15.13
CA ALA A 287 -5.15 1.82 -15.34
C ALA A 287 -5.83 3.20 -15.47
N ASP A 288 -6.91 3.29 -16.25
CA ASP A 288 -7.65 4.54 -16.40
C ASP A 288 -8.27 5.00 -15.06
N LYS A 289 -8.86 4.08 -14.29
CA LYS A 289 -9.51 4.41 -13.01
C LYS A 289 -8.51 4.83 -11.94
N VAL A 290 -7.41 4.10 -11.81
CA VAL A 290 -6.31 4.43 -10.91
C VAL A 290 -5.69 5.78 -11.31
N GLY A 291 -5.37 5.96 -12.59
CA GLY A 291 -4.78 7.22 -13.08
C GLY A 291 -5.68 8.44 -12.86
N ARG A 292 -7.00 8.31 -13.08
CA ARG A 292 -7.97 9.38 -12.79
C ARG A 292 -8.06 9.69 -11.30
N HIS A 293 -8.06 8.66 -10.46
CA HIS A 293 -8.09 8.84 -9.01
C HIS A 293 -6.85 9.60 -8.50
N LEU A 294 -5.66 9.22 -8.94
CA LEU A 294 -4.42 9.91 -8.58
C LEU A 294 -4.40 11.37 -9.02
N LYS A 295 -4.85 11.65 -10.25
CA LYS A 295 -4.97 13.03 -10.74
C LYS A 295 -5.93 13.86 -9.89
N ALA A 296 -7.05 13.27 -9.44
CA ALA A 296 -8.01 13.94 -8.58
C ALA A 296 -7.49 14.15 -7.15
N ALA A 297 -6.64 13.25 -6.66
CA ALA A 297 -6.00 13.35 -5.35
C ALA A 297 -4.79 14.30 -5.32
N ALA A 298 -4.35 14.80 -6.48
CA ALA A 298 -3.14 15.61 -6.59
C ALA A 298 -3.22 16.93 -5.84
N LYS A 299 -2.24 17.14 -4.96
CA LYS A 299 -2.07 18.33 -4.15
C LYS A 299 -1.20 19.34 -4.88
N ARG A 300 -1.45 20.61 -4.61
CA ARG A 300 -0.60 21.73 -5.06
C ARG A 300 0.35 22.10 -3.92
N VAL A 301 1.60 21.71 -4.06
CA VAL A 301 2.66 21.93 -3.07
C VAL A 301 3.48 23.15 -3.45
N GLN A 302 3.67 24.08 -2.52
CA GLN A 302 4.57 25.21 -2.73
C GLN A 302 6.02 24.78 -2.53
N VAL A 303 6.90 25.04 -3.49
CA VAL A 303 8.33 24.74 -3.39
C VAL A 303 9.10 26.05 -3.48
N LYS A 304 9.73 26.45 -2.39
CA LYS A 304 10.58 27.64 -2.31
C LYS A 304 12.04 27.25 -2.38
N VAL A 305 12.79 27.88 -3.26
CA VAL A 305 14.18 27.55 -3.59
C VAL A 305 15.05 28.75 -3.30
N SER A 306 15.90 28.62 -2.28
CA SER A 306 16.89 29.64 -1.96
C SER A 306 18.14 29.46 -2.82
N GLY A 307 18.78 30.57 -3.16
CA GLY A 307 20.08 30.57 -3.87
C GLY A 307 19.99 30.71 -5.39
N ILE A 308 18.80 30.91 -5.95
CA ILE A 308 18.61 31.21 -7.38
C ILE A 308 18.97 32.67 -7.65
N LYS A 309 19.90 32.91 -8.57
CA LYS A 309 20.42 34.25 -8.90
C LYS A 309 19.93 34.78 -10.24
N ASP A 310 19.59 33.89 -11.16
CA ASP A 310 19.22 34.26 -12.51
C ASP A 310 18.12 33.35 -13.09
N PRO A 311 17.46 33.78 -14.19
CA PRO A 311 16.40 32.99 -14.82
C PRO A 311 16.85 31.62 -15.36
N GLY A 312 18.13 31.44 -15.69
CA GLY A 312 18.68 30.17 -16.17
C GLY A 312 18.73 29.12 -15.07
N GLU A 313 19.22 29.51 -13.89
CA GLU A 313 19.14 28.67 -12.68
C GLU A 313 17.66 28.34 -12.34
N ASN A 314 16.75 29.31 -12.48
CA ASN A 314 15.33 29.07 -12.25
C ASN A 314 14.73 28.03 -13.21
N PHE A 315 15.12 28.07 -14.49
CA PHE A 315 14.70 27.09 -15.49
C PHE A 315 15.25 25.69 -15.18
N ALA A 316 16.53 25.59 -14.82
CA ALA A 316 17.16 24.31 -14.47
C ALA A 316 16.47 23.66 -13.26
N VAL A 317 16.11 24.45 -12.25
CA VAL A 317 15.35 23.97 -11.09
C VAL A 317 13.96 23.50 -11.50
N LYS A 318 13.26 24.26 -12.34
CA LYS A 318 11.94 23.86 -12.85
C LYS A 318 12.00 22.54 -13.60
N GLU A 319 12.97 22.36 -14.48
CA GLU A 319 13.18 21.11 -15.23
C GLU A 319 13.50 19.94 -14.28
N ALA A 320 14.36 20.17 -13.29
CA ALA A 320 14.69 19.16 -12.29
C ALA A 320 13.45 18.71 -11.51
N LEU A 321 12.58 19.65 -11.12
CA LEU A 321 11.31 19.37 -10.44
C LEU A 321 10.30 18.65 -11.36
N GLN A 322 10.23 19.02 -12.64
CA GLN A 322 9.36 18.37 -13.63
C GLN A 322 9.76 16.91 -13.89
N ASN A 323 11.06 16.62 -13.83
CA ASN A 323 11.62 15.28 -14.03
C ASN A 323 11.63 14.41 -12.76
N ILE A 324 10.80 14.74 -11.76
CA ILE A 324 10.55 13.89 -10.59
C ILE A 324 9.37 12.97 -10.90
N ALA A 325 9.50 11.69 -10.57
CA ALA A 325 8.44 10.71 -10.73
C ALA A 325 7.14 11.20 -10.08
N TRP A 326 6.02 11.02 -10.79
CA TRP A 326 4.68 11.45 -10.36
C TRP A 326 4.42 12.96 -10.30
N VAL A 327 5.39 13.83 -10.61
CA VAL A 327 5.08 15.25 -10.77
C VAL A 327 4.19 15.46 -12.00
N ALA A 328 2.97 15.92 -11.78
CA ALA A 328 1.99 16.15 -12.84
C ALA A 328 2.14 17.53 -13.50
N GLY A 329 2.82 18.46 -12.84
CA GLY A 329 3.09 19.79 -13.38
C GLY A 329 3.85 20.67 -12.40
N VAL A 330 4.58 21.64 -12.95
CA VAL A 330 5.32 22.65 -12.18
C VAL A 330 4.99 24.02 -12.75
N GLU A 331 4.34 24.85 -11.94
CA GLU A 331 4.07 26.25 -12.23
C GLU A 331 5.10 27.13 -11.56
N GLU A 332 5.70 28.05 -12.31
CA GLU A 332 6.55 29.10 -11.77
C GLU A 332 5.67 30.28 -11.34
N LYS A 333 5.85 30.77 -10.11
CA LYS A 333 5.15 31.96 -9.61
C LYS A 333 6.05 33.20 -9.69
N GLU A 334 7.29 33.03 -9.25
CA GLU A 334 8.34 34.03 -9.24
C GLU A 334 9.69 33.30 -9.17
N LEU A 335 10.79 34.05 -9.27
CA LEU A 335 12.13 33.48 -9.19
C LEU A 335 12.33 32.72 -7.87
N GLY A 336 12.66 31.43 -7.94
CA GLY A 336 12.80 30.58 -6.76
C GLY A 336 11.49 30.14 -6.11
N SER A 337 10.34 30.31 -6.75
CA SER A 337 9.04 29.94 -6.18
C SER A 337 8.19 29.18 -7.19
N PHE A 338 7.89 27.92 -6.84
CA PHE A 338 7.16 27.00 -7.69
C PHE A 338 5.92 26.44 -6.98
N VAL A 339 4.92 26.08 -7.76
CA VAL A 339 3.81 25.23 -7.32
C VAL A 339 3.87 23.93 -8.09
N VAL A 340 4.13 22.85 -7.37
CA VAL A 340 4.25 21.49 -7.91
C VAL A 340 2.93 20.75 -7.67
N THR A 341 2.34 20.24 -8.74
CA THR A 341 1.16 19.36 -8.66
C THR A 341 1.63 17.93 -8.49
N TYR A 342 1.28 17.31 -7.36
CA TYR A 342 1.82 16.00 -6.97
C TYR A 342 0.73 15.10 -6.35
N PRO A 343 0.53 13.86 -6.86
CA PRO A 343 -0.52 12.94 -6.43
C PRO A 343 -0.23 12.24 -5.10
N GLU A 344 1.04 12.11 -4.73
CA GLU A 344 1.44 11.43 -3.50
C GLU A 344 1.52 12.37 -2.29
N ASN A 345 1.82 11.82 -1.12
CA ASN A 345 2.16 12.61 0.06
C ASN A 345 3.41 13.46 -0.22
N THR A 346 3.36 14.75 0.15
CA THR A 346 4.42 15.75 -0.01
C THR A 346 5.77 15.28 0.54
N ILE A 347 5.77 14.37 1.51
CA ILE A 347 6.96 13.70 2.07
C ILE A 347 7.79 13.00 0.99
N TYR A 348 7.13 12.33 0.04
CA TYR A 348 7.76 11.63 -1.07
C TYR A 348 8.36 12.62 -2.07
N LEU A 349 7.67 13.74 -2.33
CA LEU A 349 8.21 14.81 -3.15
C LEU A 349 9.49 15.39 -2.52
N ALA A 350 9.47 15.70 -1.23
CA ALA A 350 10.64 16.22 -0.52
C ALA A 350 11.83 15.24 -0.60
N ASN A 351 11.56 13.95 -0.41
CA ASN A 351 12.59 12.92 -0.52
C ASN A 351 13.14 12.81 -1.95
N SER A 352 12.27 12.77 -2.96
CA SER A 352 12.71 12.72 -4.37
C SER A 352 13.49 13.96 -4.79
N ILE A 353 13.16 15.15 -4.26
CA ILE A 353 13.95 16.37 -4.47
C ILE A 353 15.34 16.21 -3.86
N ALA A 354 15.43 15.73 -2.63
CA ALA A 354 16.71 15.53 -1.94
C ALA A 354 17.62 14.52 -2.67
N GLN A 355 17.03 13.44 -3.20
CA GLN A 355 17.75 12.39 -3.92
C GLN A 355 18.36 12.86 -5.25
N LYS A 356 17.91 13.99 -5.82
CA LYS A 356 18.55 14.57 -7.03
C LYS A 356 19.97 15.08 -6.75
N GLY A 357 20.37 15.26 -5.49
CA GLY A 357 21.71 15.69 -5.09
C GLY A 357 21.97 17.20 -5.25
N SER A 358 21.32 17.86 -6.20
CA SER A 358 21.39 19.32 -6.41
C SER A 358 20.58 20.14 -5.42
N PHE A 359 19.91 19.51 -4.45
CA PHE A 359 19.03 20.20 -3.50
C PHE A 359 19.25 19.72 -2.08
N LYS A 360 19.19 20.64 -1.13
CA LYS A 360 19.12 20.34 0.30
C LYS A 360 17.79 20.79 0.87
N ILE A 361 17.05 19.89 1.52
CA ILE A 361 15.81 20.24 2.21
C ILE A 361 16.16 21.09 3.44
N VAL A 362 15.51 22.24 3.57
CA VAL A 362 15.66 23.16 4.71
C VAL A 362 14.46 23.06 5.63
N ASN A 363 13.26 23.01 5.06
CA ASN A 363 12.02 22.91 5.83
C ASN A 363 10.95 22.17 5.03
N PHE A 364 10.03 21.53 5.75
CA PHE A 364 8.97 20.70 5.18
C PHE A 364 7.66 20.87 5.96
N SER A 365 6.56 20.93 5.22
CA SER A 365 5.20 20.84 5.73
C SER A 365 4.31 20.12 4.72
N THR A 366 3.08 19.79 5.10
CA THR A 366 2.13 19.11 4.21
C THR A 366 1.88 19.84 2.89
N ASN A 367 1.98 21.18 2.86
CA ASN A 367 1.63 21.99 1.69
C ASN A 367 2.81 22.80 1.13
N ALA A 368 3.97 22.77 1.79
CA ALA A 368 5.13 23.57 1.37
C ALA A 368 6.46 22.88 1.70
N ILE A 369 7.43 23.03 0.81
CA ILE A 369 8.81 22.56 0.93
C ILE A 369 9.75 23.75 0.68
N THR A 370 10.72 23.96 1.56
CA THR A 370 11.79 24.93 1.37
C THR A 370 13.09 24.19 1.14
N ILE A 371 13.80 24.51 0.06
CA ILE A 371 15.05 23.86 -0.34
C ILE A 371 16.13 24.90 -0.66
N ASN A 372 17.39 24.49 -0.52
CA ASN A 372 18.55 25.23 -1.00
C ASN A 372 19.07 24.55 -2.26
N TYR A 373 19.35 25.34 -3.30
CA TYR A 373 19.99 24.83 -4.51
C TYR A 373 21.49 24.69 -4.30
N LEU A 374 21.99 23.45 -4.42
CA LEU A 374 23.40 23.09 -4.33
C LEU A 374 23.93 22.96 -5.76
N LYS A 375 24.94 23.77 -6.10
CA LYS A 375 25.53 23.80 -7.44
C LYS A 375 26.30 22.53 -7.76
#